data_AF-A0A914PR58-F1
#
_entry.id   AF-A0A914PR58-F1
#
_cell.length_a   1.000
_cell.length_b   1.000
_cell.length_c   1.000
_cell.angle_alpha   90.00
_cell.angle_beta   90.00
_cell.angle_gamma   90.00
#
_symmetry.space_group_name_H-M   'P 1'
#
loop_
_entity.id
_entity.type
_entity.pdbx_description
1 polymer ?
#
loop_
_entity_poly.entity_id
_entity_poly.type
_entity_poly.pdbx_seq_one_letter_code
_entity_poly.pdbx_strand_id
1 'polypeptide(L)'
;MKILRIVYWLNEYDPLLDSSDIKLDDWIKIAKDIEKHYEDFDGFVVLHGTDTLAYTASALSFLIENLSKPVVCSGAQIAIVEEDSDGHDNLIGALLVAGSCNVPEVTVYFDRKLLRANRCVKLDSISTGAFLSPNVDPLAVMDKVIKVNEKEEFKQPENKNLSVTDKLCKDVTILYMYPFIKIEIVSFYFL
;
A
#
# COMPACT_ATOMS: atom_id res chain seq x y z
N MET A 1 17.81 10.70 -23.16
CA MET A 1 16.76 10.16 -22.25
C MET A 1 16.68 8.67 -22.54
N LYS A 2 17.14 7.80 -21.63
CA LYS A 2 16.98 6.35 -21.82
C LYS A 2 15.49 6.03 -21.78
N ILE A 3 14.96 5.39 -22.81
CA ILE A 3 13.60 4.85 -22.79
C ILE A 3 13.61 3.74 -21.75
N LEU A 4 12.96 3.97 -20.62
CA LEU A 4 12.77 2.94 -19.62
C LEU A 4 11.64 2.02 -20.13
N ARG A 5 11.95 0.76 -20.38
CA ARG A 5 10.96 -0.24 -20.76
C ARG A 5 10.56 -1.01 -19.51
N ILE A 6 9.31 -0.86 -19.09
CA ILE A 6 8.74 -1.63 -17.98
C ILE A 6 8.03 -2.85 -18.57
N VAL A 7 8.35 -4.03 -18.05
CA VAL A 7 7.68 -5.30 -18.34
C VAL A 7 7.13 -5.80 -17.02
N TYR A 8 5.88 -6.25 -17.00
CA TYR A 8 5.23 -6.75 -15.80
C TYR A 8 4.63 -8.13 -16.05
N TRP A 9 4.48 -8.89 -14.98
CA TRP A 9 3.76 -10.16 -14.95
C TRP A 9 2.58 -10.02 -14.00
N LEU A 10 1.42 -10.56 -14.39
CA LEU A 10 0.22 -10.55 -13.58
C LEU A 10 0.12 -11.87 -12.81
N ASN A 11 0.12 -11.77 -11.48
CA ASN A 11 -0.23 -12.88 -10.59
C ASN A 11 -1.63 -12.59 -10.01
N GLU A 12 -2.64 -13.31 -10.49
CA GLU A 12 -4.02 -13.14 -10.06
C GLU A 12 -4.35 -14.14 -8.94
N TYR A 13 -4.97 -13.66 -7.87
CA TYR A 13 -5.43 -14.52 -6.78
C TYR A 13 -6.79 -15.13 -7.10
N ASP A 14 -6.96 -16.38 -6.69
CA ASP A 14 -8.23 -17.08 -6.72
C ASP A 14 -8.58 -17.59 -5.30
N PRO A 15 -9.73 -17.18 -4.72
CA PRO A 15 -10.64 -16.16 -5.24
C PRO A 15 -10.08 -14.73 -5.11
N LEU A 16 -10.61 -13.81 -5.91
CA LEU A 16 -10.49 -12.37 -5.65
C LEU A 16 -11.36 -12.01 -4.43
N LEU A 17 -10.89 -11.04 -3.64
CA LEU A 17 -11.54 -10.64 -2.39
C LEU A 17 -11.98 -9.18 -2.45
N ASP A 18 -13.15 -8.90 -1.87
CA ASP A 18 -13.48 -7.54 -1.44
C ASP A 18 -12.54 -7.16 -0.29
N SER A 19 -12.03 -5.93 -0.30
CA SER A 19 -11.08 -5.49 0.72
C SER A 19 -11.67 -5.49 2.14
N SER A 20 -12.99 -5.36 2.28
CA SER A 20 -13.66 -5.47 3.58
C SER A 20 -13.59 -6.88 4.21
N ASP A 21 -13.33 -7.91 3.40
CA ASP A 21 -13.19 -9.31 3.84
C ASP A 21 -11.73 -9.73 4.09
N ILE A 22 -10.76 -8.85 3.82
CA ILE A 22 -9.33 -9.13 3.98
C ILE A 22 -8.97 -9.29 5.45
N LYS A 23 -8.22 -10.35 5.74
CA LYS A 23 -7.78 -10.75 7.09
C LYS A 23 -6.26 -10.79 7.17
N LEU A 24 -5.79 -11.04 8.39
CA LEU A 24 -4.37 -11.16 8.70
C LEU A 24 -3.64 -12.21 7.83
N ASP A 25 -4.28 -13.36 7.59
CA ASP A 25 -3.68 -14.42 6.79
C ASP A 25 -3.52 -13.99 5.30
N ASP A 26 -4.39 -13.11 4.80
CA ASP A 26 -4.28 -12.54 3.44
C ASP A 26 -3.11 -11.54 3.35
N TRP A 27 -2.87 -10.73 4.39
CA TRP A 27 -1.68 -9.88 4.45
C TRP A 27 -0.40 -10.71 4.43
N ILE A 28 -0.35 -11.79 5.20
CA ILE A 28 0.78 -12.72 5.22
C ILE A 28 0.97 -13.37 3.85
N LYS A 29 -0.12 -13.76 3.17
CA LYS A 29 -0.07 -14.33 1.82
C LYS A 29 0.57 -13.34 0.84
N ILE A 30 0.14 -12.09 0.83
CA ILE A 30 0.71 -11.03 -0.03
C ILE A 30 2.21 -10.86 0.26
N ALA A 31 2.59 -10.73 1.54
CA ALA A 31 3.99 -10.55 1.93
C ALA A 31 4.86 -11.74 1.50
N LYS A 32 4.40 -12.97 1.73
CA LYS A 32 5.12 -14.20 1.33
C LYS A 32 5.23 -14.36 -0.18
N ASP A 33 4.23 -13.93 -0.94
CA ASP A 33 4.33 -13.94 -2.40
C ASP A 33 5.35 -12.93 -2.93
N ILE A 34 5.45 -11.76 -2.31
CA ILE A 34 6.51 -10.77 -2.60
C ILE A 34 7.88 -11.36 -2.25
N GLU A 35 8.04 -11.97 -1.07
CA GLU A 35 9.29 -12.62 -0.64
C GLU A 35 9.72 -13.73 -1.60
N LYS A 36 8.78 -14.59 -1.99
CA LYS A 36 9.04 -15.71 -2.90
C LYS A 36 9.59 -15.27 -4.25
N HIS A 37 9.13 -14.14 -4.78
CA HIS A 37 9.54 -13.63 -6.09
C HIS A 37 10.52 -12.45 -5.97
N TYR A 38 11.07 -12.21 -4.78
CA TYR A 38 11.79 -10.97 -4.51
C TYR A 38 12.98 -10.77 -5.44
N GLU A 39 13.73 -11.83 -5.75
CA GLU A 39 14.91 -11.77 -6.62
C GLU A 39 14.58 -11.68 -8.11
N ASP A 40 13.37 -12.08 -8.53
CA ASP A 40 12.97 -12.14 -9.94
C ASP A 40 12.47 -10.80 -10.49
N PHE A 41 12.13 -9.85 -9.62
CA PHE A 41 11.52 -8.56 -10.00
C PHE A 41 12.23 -7.36 -9.38
N ASP A 42 12.18 -6.22 -10.07
CA ASP A 42 12.75 -4.94 -9.60
C ASP A 42 11.82 -4.19 -8.63
N GLY A 43 10.53 -4.54 -8.61
CA GLY A 43 9.50 -3.87 -7.82
C GLY A 43 8.15 -4.59 -7.94
N PHE A 44 7.22 -4.23 -7.05
CA PHE A 44 5.93 -4.91 -6.92
C PHE A 44 4.79 -3.90 -6.95
N VAL A 45 3.69 -4.26 -7.62
CA VAL A 45 2.41 -3.55 -7.54
C VAL A 45 1.38 -4.48 -6.94
N VAL A 46 0.68 -4.03 -5.89
CA VAL A 46 -0.40 -4.78 -5.23
C VAL A 46 -1.72 -4.08 -5.53
N LEU A 47 -2.54 -4.69 -6.37
CA LEU A 47 -3.91 -4.21 -6.64
C LEU A 47 -4.83 -4.65 -5.52
N HIS A 48 -5.61 -3.70 -4.98
CA HIS A 48 -6.37 -3.90 -3.76
C HIS A 48 -7.62 -3.02 -3.74
N GLY A 49 -8.72 -3.53 -3.17
CA GLY A 49 -9.95 -2.75 -2.95
C GLY A 49 -9.72 -1.60 -1.96
N THR A 50 -10.43 -0.49 -2.09
CA THR A 50 -10.02 0.75 -1.39
C THR A 50 -10.39 0.80 0.09
N ASP A 51 -11.37 0.03 0.57
CA ASP A 51 -11.91 0.16 1.93
C ASP A 51 -10.88 -0.14 3.02
N THR A 52 -10.04 -1.16 2.82
CA THR A 52 -8.98 -1.52 3.77
C THR A 52 -7.57 -1.37 3.19
N LEU A 53 -7.42 -0.73 2.02
CA LEU A 53 -6.11 -0.55 1.36
C LEU A 53 -5.06 0.08 2.26
N ALA A 54 -5.42 1.14 3.01
CA ALA A 54 -4.50 1.79 3.95
C ALA A 54 -4.08 0.86 5.10
N TYR A 55 -4.99 0.00 5.58
CA TYR A 55 -4.70 -0.99 6.62
C TYR A 55 -3.75 -2.08 6.08
N THR A 56 -4.06 -2.66 4.92
CA THR A 56 -3.21 -3.68 4.29
C THR A 56 -1.83 -3.13 3.96
N ALA A 57 -1.74 -1.95 3.35
CA ALA A 57 -0.46 -1.34 3.03
C ALA A 57 0.37 -1.03 4.30
N SER A 58 -0.29 -0.57 5.37
CA SER A 58 0.37 -0.39 6.67
C SER A 58 0.88 -1.72 7.24
N ALA A 59 0.06 -2.78 7.23
CA ALA A 59 0.45 -4.10 7.69
C ALA A 59 1.67 -4.63 6.92
N LEU A 60 1.66 -4.54 5.59
CA LEU A 60 2.79 -4.94 4.74
C LEU A 60 4.07 -4.17 5.08
N SER A 61 3.97 -2.89 5.44
CA SER A 61 5.14 -2.08 5.82
C SER A 61 5.84 -2.57 7.10
N PHE A 62 5.12 -3.30 7.97
CA PHE A 62 5.67 -3.95 9.16
C PHE A 62 6.03 -5.42 8.93
N LEU A 63 5.25 -6.12 8.09
CA LEU A 63 5.48 -7.54 7.79
C LEU A 63 6.77 -7.74 6.99
N ILE A 64 7.09 -6.82 6.09
CA ILE A 64 8.23 -6.91 5.17
C ILE A 64 9.39 -6.08 5.72
N GLU A 65 10.33 -6.75 6.38
CA GLU A 65 11.52 -6.10 6.90
C GLU A 65 12.66 -6.07 5.87
N ASN A 66 13.52 -5.06 5.97
CA ASN A 66 14.68 -4.85 5.10
C ASN A 66 14.31 -4.77 3.60
N LEU A 67 13.18 -4.12 3.30
CA LEU A 67 12.76 -3.86 1.92
C LEU A 67 13.76 -2.91 1.23
N SER A 68 14.24 -3.30 0.04
CA SER A 68 15.14 -2.52 -0.83
C SER A 68 14.53 -2.17 -2.19
N LYS A 69 13.32 -2.66 -2.47
CA LYS A 69 12.59 -2.55 -3.73
C LYS A 69 11.21 -1.92 -3.49
N PRO A 70 10.66 -1.14 -4.41
CA PRO A 70 9.34 -0.54 -4.23
C PRO A 70 8.23 -1.60 -4.17
N VAL A 71 7.33 -1.45 -3.20
CA VAL A 71 6.04 -2.16 -3.16
C VAL A 71 4.94 -1.10 -3.19
N VAL A 72 4.22 -1.02 -4.30
CA VAL A 72 3.22 0.03 -4.55
C VAL A 72 1.82 -0.57 -4.50
N CYS A 73 1.08 -0.29 -3.43
CA CYS A 73 -0.33 -0.63 -3.33
C CYS A 73 -1.18 0.39 -4.11
N SER A 74 -2.15 -0.08 -4.88
CA SER A 74 -3.07 0.80 -5.61
C SER A 74 -4.43 0.13 -5.83
N GLY A 75 -5.39 0.89 -6.34
CA GLY A 75 -6.77 0.47 -6.56
C GLY A 75 -7.52 1.51 -7.37
N ALA A 76 -8.85 1.45 -7.34
CA ALA A 76 -9.72 2.40 -8.03
C ALA A 76 -11.02 2.60 -7.24
N GLN A 77 -11.64 3.79 -7.35
CA GLN A 77 -13.02 3.99 -6.91
C GLN A 77 -14.00 3.46 -7.97
N ILE A 78 -13.64 3.57 -9.25
CA ILE A 78 -14.46 3.16 -10.38
C ILE A 78 -13.78 1.98 -11.07
N ALA A 79 -14.52 0.90 -11.34
CA ALA A 79 -13.98 -0.30 -11.96
C ALA A 79 -13.25 0.02 -13.28
N ILE A 80 -12.12 -0.63 -13.54
CA ILE A 80 -11.22 -0.31 -14.67
C ILE A 80 -11.87 -0.48 -16.06
N VAL A 81 -13.02 -1.15 -16.14
CA VAL A 81 -13.74 -1.35 -17.40
C VAL A 81 -14.66 -0.18 -17.77
N GLU A 82 -14.91 0.75 -16.84
CA GLU A 82 -15.77 1.91 -17.02
C GLU A 82 -15.02 3.08 -17.66
N GLU A 83 -15.72 3.90 -18.46
CA GLU A 83 -15.13 5.00 -19.25
C GLU A 83 -14.41 6.05 -18.37
N ASP A 84 -15.04 6.43 -17.26
CA ASP A 84 -14.52 7.46 -16.34
C ASP A 84 -13.65 6.88 -15.21
N SER A 85 -13.07 5.69 -15.40
CA SER A 85 -12.32 4.99 -14.36
C SER A 85 -11.01 5.68 -13.99
N ASP A 86 -10.78 5.87 -12.69
CA ASP A 86 -9.48 6.23 -12.11
C ASP A 86 -8.49 5.05 -12.10
N GLY A 87 -8.96 3.82 -12.34
CA GLY A 87 -8.18 2.60 -12.28
C GLY A 87 -7.08 2.51 -13.34
N HIS A 88 -7.32 3.04 -14.54
CA HIS A 88 -6.30 3.09 -15.60
C HIS A 88 -5.10 3.95 -15.19
N ASP A 89 -5.36 5.17 -14.74
CA ASP A 89 -4.32 6.13 -14.34
C ASP A 89 -3.59 5.66 -13.08
N ASN A 90 -4.32 5.10 -12.12
CA ASN A 90 -3.73 4.54 -10.90
C ASN A 90 -2.83 3.34 -11.20
N LEU A 91 -3.27 2.38 -12.03
CA LEU A 91 -2.47 1.22 -12.42
C LEU A 91 -1.20 1.63 -13.17
N ILE A 92 -1.34 2.49 -14.19
CA ILE A 92 -0.19 2.94 -14.99
C ILE A 92 0.79 3.71 -14.11
N GLY A 93 0.30 4.60 -13.25
CA GLY A 93 1.15 5.37 -12.36
C GLY A 93 1.88 4.49 -11.33
N ALA A 94 1.20 3.49 -10.76
CA ALA A 94 1.80 2.53 -9.84
C ALA A 94 2.91 1.71 -10.53
N LEU A 95 2.68 1.21 -11.75
CA LEU A 95 3.69 0.51 -12.54
C LEU A 95 4.89 1.40 -12.87
N LEU A 96 4.65 2.65 -13.27
CA LEU A 96 5.70 3.62 -13.55
C LEU A 96 6.54 3.88 -12.31
N VAL A 97 5.93 4.11 -11.14
CA VAL A 97 6.66 4.29 -9.88
C VAL A 97 7.47 3.03 -9.55
N ALA A 98 6.85 1.85 -9.55
CA ALA A 98 7.53 0.60 -9.19
C ALA A 98 8.70 0.26 -10.11
N GLY A 99 8.60 0.56 -11.41
CA GLY A 99 9.64 0.25 -12.39
C GLY A 99 10.70 1.34 -12.56
N SER A 100 10.47 2.57 -12.12
CA SER A 100 11.35 3.71 -12.40
C SER A 100 11.87 4.47 -11.19
N CYS A 101 11.23 4.33 -10.03
CA CYS A 101 11.63 5.02 -8.81
C CYS A 101 12.22 4.02 -7.80
N ASN A 102 13.44 4.28 -7.34
CA ASN A 102 14.05 3.50 -6.27
C ASN A 102 13.56 3.99 -4.90
N VAL A 103 12.28 3.75 -4.60
CA VAL A 103 11.65 4.05 -3.30
C VAL A 103 11.49 2.72 -2.55
N PRO A 104 12.41 2.34 -1.65
CA PRO A 104 12.44 1.05 -0.98
C PRO A 104 11.42 0.97 0.18
N GLU A 105 10.16 1.30 -0.09
CA GLU A 105 9.09 1.34 0.90
C GLU A 105 7.83 0.67 0.37
N VAL A 106 6.98 0.23 1.31
CA VAL A 106 5.57 -0.02 0.99
C VAL A 106 4.86 1.33 0.89
N THR A 107 4.19 1.56 -0.23
CA THR A 107 3.57 2.83 -0.57
C THR A 107 2.16 2.65 -1.09
N VAL A 108 1.38 3.73 -1.09
CA VAL A 108 0.07 3.80 -1.72
C VAL A 108 0.14 4.81 -2.86
N TYR A 109 -0.20 4.39 -4.08
CA TYR A 109 -0.31 5.29 -5.22
C TYR A 109 -1.78 5.51 -5.58
N PHE A 110 -2.22 6.77 -5.50
CA PHE A 110 -3.58 7.20 -5.82
C PHE A 110 -3.57 8.67 -6.22
N ASP A 111 -4.44 9.07 -7.16
CA ASP A 111 -4.62 10.48 -7.56
C ASP A 111 -3.27 11.19 -7.80
N ARG A 112 -2.41 10.56 -8.60
CA ARG A 112 -1.08 11.06 -8.98
C ARG A 112 -0.11 11.30 -7.81
N LYS A 113 -0.39 10.77 -6.62
CA LYS A 113 0.47 10.92 -5.43
C LYS A 113 0.96 9.55 -4.98
N LEU A 114 2.24 9.49 -4.63
CA LEU A 114 2.85 8.37 -3.94
C LEU A 114 2.92 8.69 -2.45
N LEU A 115 2.20 7.95 -1.63
CA LEU A 115 2.10 8.15 -0.20
C LEU A 115 2.84 7.03 0.54
N ARG A 116 3.52 7.35 1.64
CA ARG A 116 4.08 6.34 2.55
C ARG A 116 2.93 5.54 3.17
N ALA A 117 2.95 4.21 3.05
CA ALA A 117 1.79 3.37 3.37
C ALA A 117 1.32 3.54 4.82
N ASN A 118 2.24 3.45 5.79
CA ASN A 118 1.93 3.61 7.22
C ASN A 118 1.66 5.05 7.68
N ARG A 119 1.49 5.98 6.74
CA ARG A 119 1.10 7.38 6.99
C ARG A 119 -0.19 7.76 6.28
N CYS A 120 -0.73 6.89 5.43
CA CYS A 120 -1.92 7.18 4.65
C CYS A 120 -3.21 6.74 5.35
N VAL A 121 -4.31 7.43 5.03
CA VAL A 121 -5.67 7.07 5.43
C VAL A 121 -6.62 7.30 4.27
N LYS A 122 -7.73 6.55 4.22
CA LYS A 122 -8.84 6.82 3.30
C LYS A 122 -9.69 7.95 3.89
N LEU A 123 -9.87 9.04 3.16
CA LEU A 123 -10.71 10.19 3.54
C LEU A 123 -12.12 10.09 2.99
N ASP A 124 -12.24 9.62 1.76
CA ASP A 124 -13.42 9.80 0.93
C ASP A 124 -13.77 8.48 0.26
N SER A 125 -15.06 8.17 0.21
CA SER A 125 -15.60 6.95 -0.37
C SER A 125 -16.07 7.13 -1.82
N ILE A 126 -16.02 8.35 -2.36
CA ILE A 126 -16.52 8.68 -3.70
C ILE A 126 -15.45 9.39 -4.53
N SER A 127 -14.71 10.33 -3.92
CA SER A 127 -13.70 11.11 -4.62
C SER A 127 -12.55 10.23 -5.14
N THR A 128 -12.07 10.50 -6.36
CA THR A 128 -10.87 9.88 -6.91
C THR A 128 -9.61 10.25 -6.11
N GLY A 129 -9.62 11.37 -5.38
CA GLY A 129 -8.64 11.74 -4.37
C GLY A 129 -8.88 11.08 -3.01
N ALA A 130 -9.18 9.79 -2.99
CA ALA A 130 -9.68 9.07 -1.81
C ALA A 130 -8.68 8.95 -0.65
N PHE A 131 -7.38 9.04 -0.93
CA PHE A 131 -6.32 8.84 0.06
C PHE A 131 -5.51 10.11 0.30
N LEU A 132 -5.15 10.37 1.57
CA LEU A 132 -4.15 11.38 1.93
C LEU A 132 -3.18 10.82 2.97
N SER A 133 -2.04 11.50 3.13
CA SER A 133 -1.17 11.39 4.29
C SER A 133 -1.26 12.69 5.11
N PRO A 134 -1.94 12.72 6.28
CA PRO A 134 -2.19 13.97 7.00
C PRO A 134 -0.95 14.65 7.57
N ASN A 135 0.07 13.88 7.92
CA ASN A 135 1.20 14.33 8.73
C ASN A 135 2.55 14.17 8.03
N VAL A 136 2.57 13.68 6.79
CA VAL A 136 3.79 13.46 5.99
C VAL A 136 3.46 13.82 4.55
N ASP A 137 4.31 14.62 3.91
CA ASP A 137 4.14 14.98 2.49
C ASP A 137 4.18 13.73 1.59
N PRO A 138 3.59 13.77 0.39
CA PRO A 138 3.79 12.71 -0.59
C PRO A 138 5.28 12.47 -0.87
N LEU A 139 5.66 11.20 -0.99
CA LEU A 139 7.02 10.77 -1.35
C LEU A 139 7.35 11.13 -2.79
N ALA A 140 6.33 11.13 -3.67
CA ALA A 140 6.44 11.59 -5.04
C ALA A 140 5.09 12.07 -5.58
N VAL A 141 5.13 12.90 -6.62
CA VAL A 141 3.94 13.34 -7.36
C VAL A 141 4.15 13.13 -8.86
N MET A 142 3.14 12.59 -9.53
CA MET A 142 3.09 12.38 -10.98
C MET A 142 2.60 13.65 -11.68
N ASP A 143 3.51 14.33 -12.36
CA ASP A 143 3.24 15.43 -13.29
C ASP A 143 3.52 14.94 -14.73
N LYS A 144 4.14 15.76 -15.59
CA LYS A 144 4.73 15.28 -16.87
C LYS A 144 5.85 14.26 -16.66
N VAL A 145 6.47 14.29 -15.48
CA VAL A 145 7.49 13.35 -14.99
C VAL A 145 7.22 13.08 -13.52
N ILE A 146 7.69 11.96 -13.01
CA ILE A 146 7.63 11.66 -11.57
C ILE A 146 8.59 12.58 -10.84
N LYS A 147 8.09 13.35 -9.88
CA LYS A 147 8.86 14.23 -9.01
C LYS A 147 8.94 13.61 -7.63
N VAL A 148 10.08 13.01 -7.30
CA VAL A 148 10.35 12.47 -5.96
C VAL A 148 10.67 13.62 -5.01
N ASN A 149 10.15 13.56 -3.78
CA ASN A 149 10.37 14.57 -2.76
C ASN A 149 11.82 14.51 -2.25
N GLU A 150 12.62 15.52 -2.61
CA GLU A 150 14.05 15.60 -2.26
C GLU A 150 14.32 15.71 -0.75
N LYS A 151 13.30 16.05 0.05
CA LYS A 151 13.42 16.10 1.52
C LYS A 151 13.35 14.73 2.18
N GLU A 152 12.86 13.72 1.46
CA GLU A 152 12.75 12.36 1.97
C GLU A 152 14.09 11.62 1.79
N GLU A 153 14.61 11.06 2.87
CA GLU A 153 15.80 10.22 2.83
C GLU A 153 15.40 8.75 2.78
N PHE A 154 15.56 8.13 1.61
CA PHE A 154 15.35 6.70 1.44
C PHE A 154 16.59 5.92 1.86
N LYS A 155 16.53 5.30 3.04
CA LYS A 155 17.62 4.45 3.53
C LYS A 155 17.48 3.05 2.96
N GLN A 156 18.49 2.61 2.23
CA GLN A 156 18.61 1.21 1.81
C GLN A 156 18.99 0.36 3.04
N PRO A 157 18.46 -0.87 3.15
CA PRO A 157 18.82 -1.77 4.23
C PRO A 157 20.31 -2.13 4.15
N GLU A 158 21.02 -2.09 5.29
CA GLU A 158 22.46 -2.35 5.37
C GLU A 158 22.79 -3.84 5.13
N ASN A 159 22.90 -4.27 3.86
CA ASN A 159 23.27 -5.64 3.47
C ASN A 159 22.45 -6.74 4.19
N LYS A 160 21.20 -6.44 4.54
CA LYS A 160 20.27 -7.42 5.11
C LYS A 160 19.39 -7.96 4.00
N ASN A 161 19.21 -9.28 3.99
CA ASN A 161 18.22 -9.89 3.12
C ASN A 161 16.82 -9.45 3.55
N LEU A 162 15.91 -9.38 2.58
CA LEU A 162 14.48 -9.27 2.85
C LEU A 162 14.07 -10.39 3.82
N SER A 163 13.20 -10.06 4.77
CA SER A 163 12.57 -11.07 5.61
C SER A 163 11.12 -10.73 5.87
N VAL A 164 10.24 -11.70 5.72
CA VAL A 164 8.83 -11.56 6.09
C VAL A 164 8.58 -12.20 7.46
N THR A 165 8.02 -11.42 8.38
CA THR A 165 7.49 -11.95 9.64
C THR A 165 6.03 -12.36 9.46
N ASP A 166 5.68 -13.59 9.85
CA ASP A 166 4.29 -14.07 9.86
C ASP A 166 3.69 -14.11 11.28
N LYS A 167 4.44 -13.60 12.27
CA LYS A 167 4.05 -13.60 13.68
C LYS A 167 3.43 -12.27 14.07
N LEU A 168 2.17 -12.11 13.71
CA LEU A 168 1.34 -11.00 14.19
C LEU A 168 0.50 -11.42 15.40
N CYS A 169 0.39 -10.52 16.39
CA CYS A 169 -0.56 -10.69 17.48
C CYS A 169 -1.99 -10.55 16.93
N LYS A 170 -2.82 -11.58 17.10
CA LYS A 170 -4.22 -11.56 16.67
C LYS A 170 -5.13 -10.85 17.67
N ASP A 171 -4.67 -10.69 18.91
CA ASP A 171 -5.42 -10.09 20.02
C ASP A 171 -5.19 -8.58 20.09
N VAL A 172 -5.53 -7.88 19.00
CA VAL A 172 -5.42 -6.42 18.87
C VAL A 172 -6.75 -5.86 18.38
N THR A 173 -7.18 -4.74 18.96
CA THR A 173 -8.43 -4.06 18.57
C THR A 173 -8.28 -2.54 18.62
N ILE A 174 -9.22 -1.82 18.04
CA ILE A 174 -9.32 -0.36 18.07
C ILE A 174 -10.53 0.02 18.91
N LEU A 175 -10.30 0.72 20.02
CA LEU A 175 -11.36 1.31 20.83
C LEU A 175 -11.53 2.79 20.48
N TYR A 176 -12.66 3.13 19.86
CA TYR A 176 -13.03 4.52 19.61
C TYR A 176 -13.66 5.14 20.85
N MET A 177 -13.00 6.15 21.40
CA MET A 177 -13.52 6.95 22.50
C MET A 177 -14.46 8.02 21.96
N TYR A 178 -15.61 8.20 22.61
CA TYR A 178 -16.59 9.24 22.29
C TYR A 178 -17.15 9.85 23.58
N PRO A 179 -17.69 11.09 23.54
CA PRO A 179 -18.24 11.73 24.72
C PRO A 179 -19.27 10.84 25.43
N PHE A 180 -19.15 10.72 26.75
CA PHE A 180 -20.03 9.90 27.60
C PHE A 180 -19.98 8.38 27.35
N ILE A 181 -18.91 7.85 26.71
CA ILE A 181 -18.68 6.41 26.71
C ILE A 181 -18.67 5.88 28.15
N LYS A 182 -19.48 4.84 28.38
CA LYS A 182 -19.66 4.24 29.70
C LYS A 182 -18.46 3.39 30.07
N ILE A 183 -18.04 3.41 31.34
CA ILE A 183 -16.89 2.61 31.81
C ILE A 183 -17.14 1.12 31.62
N GLU A 184 -18.40 0.67 31.73
CA GLU A 184 -18.78 -0.72 31.52
C GLU A 184 -18.53 -1.18 30.08
N ILE A 185 -18.70 -0.30 29.09
CA ILE A 185 -18.38 -0.58 27.69
C ILE A 185 -16.87 -0.74 27.55
N VAL A 186 -16.09 0.19 28.10
CA VAL A 186 -14.62 0.13 28.04
C VAL A 186 -14.11 -1.14 28.71
N SER A 187 -14.59 -1.48 29.90
CA SER A 187 -14.21 -2.70 30.61
C SER A 187 -14.52 -3.95 29.80
N PHE A 188 -15.66 -4.01 29.09
CA PHE A 188 -16.00 -5.13 28.24
C PHE A 188 -15.01 -5.38 27.09
N TYR A 189 -14.35 -4.34 26.56
CA TYR A 189 -13.32 -4.51 25.52
C TYR A 189 -12.02 -5.16 26.03
N PHE A 190 -11.77 -5.15 27.34
CA PHE A 190 -10.53 -5.63 27.96
C PHE A 190 -10.71 -6.90 28.82
N LEU A 191 -11.92 -7.45 28.86
CA LEU A 191 -12.26 -8.72 29.52
C LEU A 191 -12.22 -9.85 28.49
#